data_AF-A0A7S4WJY8-F1
#
_entry.id   AF-A0A7S4WJY8-F1
#
_cell.length_a   1.000
_cell.length_b   1.000
_cell.length_c   1.000
_cell.angle_alpha   90.00
_cell.angle_beta   90.00
_cell.angle_gamma   90.00
#
_symmetry.space_group_name_H-M   'P 1'
#
loop_
_entity.id
_entity.type
_entity.pdbx_description
1 polymer ?
#
loop_
_entity_poly.entity_id
_entity_poly.type
_entity_poly.pdbx_seq_one_letter_code
_entity_poly.pdbx_strand_id
1 'polypeptide(L)'
;PGSRVRFADRAGRVAPPCSRPGTAPAAAMDKLMPVVGGMVGLYAAAKIIPVMYRWELIPGVGSPEYQAKAKTIRYDHYTEGIVYSPYDTGDPIREMPAASANKMYLRQRGGGWKFQSEM
;
A
#
# COMPACT_ATOMS: atom_id res chain seq x y z
N PRO A 1 35.20 -34.42 65.78
CA PRO A 1 34.63 -33.51 66.80
C PRO A 1 34.99 -32.05 66.48
N GLY A 2 34.23 -31.26 65.72
CA GLY A 2 32.80 -31.03 65.80
C GLY A 2 32.56 -29.53 66.05
N SER A 3 33.06 -28.65 65.17
CA SER A 3 32.91 -27.19 65.31
C SER A 3 31.52 -26.75 64.85
N ARG A 4 30.54 -26.88 65.74
CA ARG A 4 29.22 -26.24 65.60
C ARG A 4 29.34 -24.77 65.98
N VAL A 5 29.38 -23.90 64.97
CA VAL A 5 29.18 -22.46 65.17
C VAL A 5 27.71 -22.24 65.53
N ARG A 6 27.44 -21.92 66.80
CA ARG A 6 26.14 -21.42 67.23
C ARG A 6 26.05 -19.94 66.88
N PHE A 7 25.34 -19.61 65.81
CA PHE A 7 24.79 -18.27 65.64
C PHE A 7 23.40 -18.26 66.27
N ALA A 8 23.34 -17.73 67.48
CA ALA A 8 22.09 -17.32 68.10
C ALA A 8 21.58 -16.06 67.40
N ASP A 9 20.33 -16.16 66.97
CA ASP A 9 19.30 -15.14 67.10
C ASP A 9 19.65 -13.69 66.71
N ARG A 10 19.23 -13.30 65.51
CA ARG A 10 18.92 -11.89 65.23
C ARG A 10 17.64 -11.80 64.43
N ALA A 11 16.55 -11.80 65.19
CA ALA A 11 15.34 -11.03 64.94
C ALA A 11 14.73 -11.18 63.53
N GLY A 12 13.72 -12.06 63.46
CA GLY A 12 12.72 -12.03 62.40
C GLY A 12 12.14 -10.63 62.20
N ARG A 13 12.60 -9.95 61.15
CA ARG A 13 11.86 -8.88 60.47
C ARG A 13 11.60 -9.36 59.05
N VAL A 14 10.50 -10.08 58.88
CA VAL A 14 9.84 -10.17 57.58
C VAL A 14 9.29 -8.76 57.33
N ALA A 15 9.88 -8.03 56.38
CA ALA A 15 9.30 -6.78 55.92
C ALA A 15 7.88 -7.06 55.42
N PRO A 16 6.86 -6.27 55.78
CA PRO A 16 5.56 -6.42 55.16
C PRO A 16 5.72 -6.16 53.65
N PRO A 17 5.03 -6.90 52.77
CA PRO A 17 4.97 -6.50 51.37
C PRO A 17 4.37 -5.10 51.35
N CYS A 18 5.13 -4.13 50.84
CA CYS A 18 4.56 -2.84 50.46
C CYS A 18 3.49 -3.11 49.41
N SER A 19 2.26 -3.28 49.86
CA SER A 19 1.06 -3.28 49.06
C SER A 19 0.97 -1.89 48.41
N ARG A 20 1.39 -1.79 47.15
CA ARG A 20 1.15 -0.59 46.33
C ARG A 20 -0.38 -0.41 46.19
N PRO A 21 -0.96 0.71 46.66
CA PRO A 21 -2.35 1.01 46.36
C PRO A 21 -2.43 1.60 44.94
N GLY A 22 -3.38 1.12 44.14
CA GLY A 22 -3.79 1.80 42.90
C GLY A 22 -3.59 1.02 41.59
N THR A 23 -4.07 -0.22 41.51
CA THR A 23 -4.36 -0.85 40.20
C THR A 23 -5.79 -0.48 39.80
N ALA A 24 -6.00 0.68 39.18
CA ALA A 24 -7.23 1.02 38.44
C ALA A 24 -7.03 2.34 37.67
N PRO A 25 -6.64 2.27 36.38
CA PRO A 25 -7.64 2.42 35.32
C PRO A 25 -7.46 1.45 34.12
N ALA A 26 -6.62 0.43 34.25
CA ALA A 26 -6.31 -0.50 33.16
C ALA A 26 -7.55 -1.22 32.60
N ALA A 27 -8.42 -1.74 33.48
CA ALA A 27 -9.58 -2.53 33.08
C ALA A 27 -10.66 -1.74 32.30
N ALA A 28 -10.73 -0.42 32.48
CA ALA A 28 -11.60 0.44 31.70
C ALA A 28 -10.97 0.79 30.34
N MET A 29 -9.65 0.98 30.31
CA MET A 29 -8.89 1.25 29.09
C MET A 29 -8.95 0.06 28.11
N ASP A 30 -8.92 -1.17 28.64
CA ASP A 30 -8.96 -2.41 27.85
C ASP A 30 -10.28 -2.58 27.07
N LYS A 31 -11.38 -1.98 27.55
CA LYS A 31 -12.68 -1.97 26.85
C LYS A 31 -12.82 -0.79 25.89
N LEU A 32 -12.11 0.30 26.16
CA LEU A 32 -12.20 1.54 25.37
C LEU A 32 -11.34 1.47 24.10
N MET A 33 -10.18 0.81 24.18
CA MET A 33 -9.26 0.60 23.05
C MET A 33 -9.90 -0.07 21.82
N PRO A 34 -10.66 -1.18 21.93
CA PRO A 34 -11.29 -1.78 20.76
C PRO A 34 -12.38 -0.90 20.15
N VAL A 35 -13.09 -0.10 20.96
CA VAL A 35 -14.09 0.85 20.47
C VAL A 35 -13.43 1.97 19.66
N VAL A 36 -12.35 2.56 20.19
CA VAL A 36 -11.58 3.59 19.49
C VAL A 36 -10.94 3.01 18.22
N GLY A 37 -10.33 1.83 18.30
CA GLY A 37 -9.76 1.13 17.15
C GLY A 37 -10.81 0.84 16.08
N GLY A 38 -12.00 0.40 16.47
CA GLY A 38 -13.13 0.18 15.57
C GLY A 38 -13.58 1.47 14.87
N MET A 39 -13.70 2.59 15.60
CA MET A 39 -14.08 3.87 15.00
C MET A 39 -13.01 4.41 14.04
N VAL A 40 -11.73 4.32 14.39
CA VAL A 40 -10.63 4.74 13.51
C VAL A 40 -10.57 3.85 12.26
N GLY A 41 -10.76 2.54 12.40
CA GLY A 41 -10.82 1.61 11.28
C GLY A 41 -11.97 1.92 10.31
N LEU A 42 -13.17 2.18 10.83
CA LEU A 42 -14.33 2.60 10.03
C LEU A 42 -14.09 3.94 9.33
N TYR A 43 -13.48 4.91 10.02
CA TYR A 43 -13.14 6.20 9.43
C TYR A 43 -12.11 6.07 8.30
N ALA A 44 -11.08 5.27 8.50
CA ALA A 44 -10.08 4.97 7.48
C ALA A 44 -10.72 4.29 6.26
N ALA A 45 -11.55 3.26 6.48
CA ALA A 45 -12.27 2.59 5.40
C ALA A 45 -13.16 3.56 4.62
N ALA A 46 -13.91 4.44 5.30
CA ALA A 46 -14.76 5.44 4.66
C ALA A 46 -13.99 6.44 3.78
N LYS A 47 -12.71 6.69 4.06
CA LYS A 47 -11.84 7.55 3.24
C LYS A 47 -11.08 6.81 2.16
N ILE A 48 -10.64 5.58 2.42
CA ILE A 48 -9.84 4.79 1.48
C ILE A 48 -10.73 4.20 0.37
N ILE A 49 -11.91 3.66 0.71
CA ILE A 49 -12.83 3.04 -0.26
C ILE A 49 -13.15 3.96 -1.46
N PRO A 50 -13.56 5.24 -1.29
CA PRO A 50 -13.85 6.10 -2.44
C PRO A 50 -12.61 6.43 -3.28
N VAL A 51 -11.42 6.49 -2.67
CA VAL A 51 -10.16 6.67 -3.41
C VAL A 51 -9.88 5.44 -4.26
N MET A 52 -9.96 4.24 -3.68
CA MET A 52 -9.79 2.98 -4.42
C MET A 52 -10.84 2.82 -5.54
N TYR A 53 -12.07 3.27 -5.31
CA TYR A 53 -13.14 3.22 -6.33
C TYR A 53 -12.86 4.16 -7.51
N ARG A 54 -12.38 5.39 -7.24
CA ARG A 54 -11.98 6.34 -8.29
C ARG A 54 -10.70 5.91 -9.03
N TRP A 55 -9.80 5.22 -8.34
CA TRP A 55 -8.53 4.75 -8.89
C TRP A 55 -8.65 3.35 -9.50
N GLU A 56 -9.86 2.78 -9.55
CA GLU A 56 -10.15 1.47 -10.16
C GLU A 56 -9.31 0.32 -9.59
N LEU A 57 -8.92 0.44 -8.31
CA LEU A 57 -8.07 -0.54 -7.63
C LEU A 57 -8.85 -1.80 -7.23
N ILE A 58 -10.18 -1.80 -7.36
CA ILE A 58 -11.05 -2.92 -7.01
C ILE A 58 -11.31 -3.76 -8.28
N PRO A 59 -10.70 -4.94 -8.41
CA PRO A 59 -10.93 -5.79 -9.58
C PRO A 59 -12.41 -6.19 -9.64
N GLY A 60 -13.02 -6.08 -10.82
CA GLY A 60 -14.42 -6.45 -11.06
C GLY A 60 -15.46 -5.37 -10.75
N VAL A 61 -15.06 -4.20 -10.24
CA VAL A 61 -15.99 -3.08 -9.99
C VAL A 61 -15.55 -1.85 -10.79
N GLY A 62 -16.16 -1.64 -11.96
CA GLY A 62 -15.92 -0.46 -12.78
C GLY A 62 -16.67 0.75 -12.23
N SER A 63 -15.96 1.83 -11.93
CA SER A 63 -16.58 3.11 -11.60
C SER A 63 -17.35 3.68 -12.82
N PRO A 64 -18.32 4.58 -12.64
CA PRO A 64 -18.99 5.22 -13.78
C PRO A 64 -18.00 5.99 -14.67
N GLU A 65 -16.95 6.55 -14.07
CA GLU A 65 -15.86 7.23 -14.77
C GLU A 65 -15.04 6.25 -15.62
N TYR A 66 -14.74 5.04 -15.10
CA TYR A 66 -14.13 3.97 -15.88
C TYR A 66 -14.96 3.66 -17.12
N GLN A 67 -16.26 3.41 -16.92
CA GLN A 67 -17.14 3.03 -18.02
C GLN A 67 -17.25 4.15 -19.07
N ALA A 68 -17.22 5.41 -18.65
CA ALA A 68 -17.18 6.55 -19.56
C ALA A 68 -15.87 6.58 -20.38
N LYS A 69 -14.72 6.37 -19.75
CA LYS A 69 -13.42 6.31 -20.43
C LYS A 69 -13.30 5.07 -21.32
N ALA A 70 -13.73 3.90 -20.86
CA ALA A 70 -13.69 2.65 -21.60
C ALA A 70 -14.47 2.74 -22.93
N LYS A 71 -15.57 3.49 -22.96
CA LYS A 71 -16.34 3.77 -24.19
C LYS A 71 -15.58 4.63 -25.20
N THR A 72 -14.62 5.43 -24.76
CA THR A 72 -13.76 6.24 -25.65
C THR A 72 -12.55 5.47 -26.17
N ILE A 73 -12.19 4.34 -25.55
CA ILE A 73 -11.07 3.53 -26.02
C ILE A 73 -11.49 2.81 -27.30
N ARG A 74 -10.85 3.19 -28.40
CA ARG A 74 -11.01 2.58 -29.72
C ARG A 74 -10.01 1.44 -29.90
N TYR A 75 -10.49 0.20 -29.83
CA TYR A 75 -9.67 -1.02 -30.00
C TYR A 75 -9.49 -1.43 -31.47
N ASP A 76 -10.10 -0.69 -32.39
CA ASP A 76 -10.12 -0.93 -33.83
C ASP A 76 -8.92 -0.31 -34.57
N HIS A 77 -8.13 0.57 -33.94
CA HIS A 77 -6.91 1.16 -34.53
C HIS A 77 -5.63 0.35 -34.25
N TYR A 78 -5.66 -0.97 -34.47
CA TYR A 78 -4.47 -1.84 -34.28
C TYR A 78 -3.39 -1.66 -35.35
N THR A 79 -3.71 -1.02 -36.47
CA THR A 79 -2.78 -0.73 -37.58
C THR A 79 -2.19 0.68 -37.56
N GLU A 80 -2.82 1.63 -36.87
CA GLU A 80 -2.48 3.07 -36.89
C GLU A 80 -1.98 3.59 -35.53
N GLY A 81 -2.22 2.84 -34.45
CA GLY A 81 -1.85 3.23 -33.09
C GLY A 81 -0.47 2.74 -32.65
N ILE A 82 0.07 3.39 -31.61
CA ILE A 82 1.23 2.88 -30.87
C ILE A 82 0.78 1.58 -30.20
N VAL A 83 1.12 0.44 -30.80
CA VAL A 83 0.77 -0.88 -30.27
C VAL A 83 1.50 -1.06 -28.93
N TYR A 84 0.74 -1.11 -27.83
CA TYR A 84 1.24 -1.76 -26.63
C TYR A 84 1.47 -3.22 -27.01
N SER A 85 2.74 -3.63 -27.11
CA SER A 85 3.05 -5.05 -27.24
C SER A 85 2.32 -5.76 -26.10
N PRO A 86 1.31 -6.59 -26.39
CA PRO A 86 0.68 -7.37 -25.34
C PRO A 86 1.79 -8.27 -24.82
N TYR A 87 2.11 -8.13 -23.54
CA TYR A 87 3.11 -8.93 -22.82
C TYR A 87 2.67 -10.42 -22.69
N ASP A 88 2.01 -10.99 -23.70
CA ASP A 88 1.26 -12.23 -23.54
C ASP A 88 1.06 -13.07 -24.82
N THR A 89 1.84 -12.84 -25.89
CA THR A 89 1.84 -13.74 -27.07
C THR A 89 3.14 -14.53 -27.27
N GLY A 90 4.01 -14.54 -26.25
CA GLY A 90 5.18 -15.45 -26.18
C GLY A 90 6.44 -14.95 -26.87
N ASP A 91 6.34 -14.29 -28.03
CA ASP A 91 7.52 -13.74 -28.72
C ASP A 91 7.52 -12.20 -28.72
N PRO A 92 8.42 -11.55 -27.95
CA PRO A 92 8.57 -10.11 -28.01
C PRO A 92 9.03 -9.70 -29.41
N ILE A 93 8.46 -8.62 -29.95
CA ILE A 93 8.87 -8.03 -31.22
C ILE A 93 10.34 -7.62 -31.08
N ARG A 94 11.24 -8.35 -31.76
CA ARG A 94 12.71 -8.12 -31.70
C ARG A 94 13.18 -7.07 -32.70
N GLU A 95 12.38 -6.79 -33.71
CA GLU A 95 12.73 -5.92 -34.82
C GLU A 95 11.64 -4.87 -35.02
N MET A 96 12.06 -3.63 -35.30
CA MET A 96 11.13 -2.53 -35.51
C MET A 96 10.32 -2.77 -36.80
N PRO A 97 8.98 -2.77 -36.77
CA PRO A 97 8.18 -2.93 -37.97
C PRO A 97 8.44 -1.77 -38.94
N ALA A 98 8.54 -2.08 -40.24
CA ALA A 98 8.86 -1.10 -41.28
C ALA A 98 7.84 0.06 -41.34
N ALA A 99 6.57 -0.20 -41.00
CA ALA A 99 5.52 0.82 -40.95
C ALA A 99 5.75 1.87 -39.84
N SER A 100 6.48 1.51 -38.78
CA SER A 100 6.78 2.36 -37.64
C SER A 100 8.12 3.10 -37.78
N ALA A 101 8.95 2.71 -38.75
CA ALA A 101 10.23 3.36 -39.00
C ALA A 101 10.05 4.83 -39.39
N ASN A 102 10.84 5.72 -38.80
CA ASN A 102 10.82 7.17 -39.05
C ASN A 102 9.52 7.91 -38.68
N LYS A 103 8.61 7.27 -37.93
CA LYS A 103 7.35 7.87 -37.46
C LYS A 103 7.42 8.40 -36.02
N MET A 104 8.59 8.37 -35.38
CA MET A 104 8.76 8.91 -34.03
C MET A 104 8.80 10.44 -34.02
N TYR A 105 8.08 11.05 -33.08
CA TYR A 105 8.24 12.45 -32.73
C TYR A 105 9.48 12.61 -31.84
N LEU A 106 10.47 13.35 -32.33
CA LEU A 106 11.70 13.64 -31.61
C LEU A 106 11.65 15.04 -31.03
N ARG A 107 11.93 15.15 -29.73
CA ARG A 107 12.07 16.45 -29.06
C ARG A 107 13.44 17.03 -29.40
N GLN A 108 13.45 18.16 -30.09
CA GLN A 108 14.68 18.88 -30.40
C GLN A 108 15.25 19.57 -29.15
N ARG A 109 16.58 19.67 -29.10
CA ARG A 109 17.31 20.33 -28.01
C ARG A 109 16.89 21.79 -27.81
N GLY A 110 16.44 22.46 -28.87
CA GLY A 110 15.97 23.85 -28.85
C GLY A 110 14.51 24.05 -28.42
N GLY A 111 13.79 23.00 -28.05
CA GLY A 111 12.37 23.11 -27.71
C GLY A 111 11.50 23.11 -28.96
N GLY A 112 11.15 21.91 -29.42
CA GLY A 112 10.26 21.70 -30.55
C GLY A 112 10.07 20.21 -30.77
N TRP A 113 8.92 19.82 -31.30
CA TRP A 113 8.63 18.45 -31.67
C TRP A 113 8.63 18.37 -33.19
N LYS A 114 9.47 17.50 -33.77
CA LYS A 114 9.45 17.22 -35.21
C LYS A 114 9.38 15.72 -35.44
N PHE A 115 8.76 15.30 -36.54
CA PHE A 115 8.82 13.92 -36.96
C PHE A 115 10.24 13.56 -37.42
N GLN A 116 10.68 12.33 -37.13
CA GLN A 116 11.96 11.82 -37.62
C GLN A 116 12.02 11.79 -39.15
N SER A 117 10.89 11.61 -39.84
CA SER A 117 10.83 11.70 -41.31
C SER A 117 11.04 13.11 -41.88
N GLU A 118 10.98 14.15 -41.05
CA GLU A 118 11.12 15.56 -41.45
C GLU A 118 12.44 16.20 -40.94
N MET A 119 13.27 15.43 -40.23
CA MET A 119 14.63 15.80 -39.86
C MET A 119 15.60 15.47 -40.99
#